data_AF-A0A0K2YN55-F1
#
_entry.id   AF-A0A0K2YN55-F1
#
_cell.length_a   1.000
_cell.length_b   1.000
_cell.length_c   1.000
_cell.angle_alpha   90.00
_cell.angle_beta   90.00
_cell.angle_gamma   90.00
#
_symmetry.space_group_name_H-M   'P 1'
#
loop_
_entity.id
_entity.type
_entity.pdbx_description
1 polymer ?
#
loop_
_entity_poly.entity_id
_entity_poly.type
_entity_poly.pdbx_seq_one_letter_code
_entity_poly.pdbx_strand_id
1 'polypeptide(L)' 'MAEVMGRWTIHTVGDVEHGPLIDHVASDLKCTGLHTWPGYVADPKLSDHSGVVCQMVQLA' A
#
# COMPACT_ATOMS: atom_id res chain seq x y z
N MET A 1 -20.66 3.38 -10.68
CA MET A 1 -19.44 3.27 -9.85
C MET A 1 -19.11 1.81 -9.53
N ALA A 2 -20.08 1.00 -9.12
CA ALA A 2 -19.88 -0.44 -8.83
C ALA A 2 -19.28 -1.27 -9.98
N GLU A 3 -19.62 -0.97 -11.24
CA GLU A 3 -19.11 -1.73 -12.40
C GLU A 3 -17.60 -1.54 -12.66
N VAL A 4 -17.06 -0.33 -12.41
CA VAL A 4 -15.62 -0.06 -12.54
C VAL A 4 -14.83 -0.68 -11.39
N MET A 5 -15.37 -0.64 -10.18
CA MET A 5 -14.71 -1.14 -8.97
C MET A 5 -14.87 -2.66 -8.78
N GLY A 6 -15.85 -3.30 -9.41
CA GLY A 6 -16.14 -4.73 -9.20
C GLY A 6 -15.03 -5.68 -9.64
N ARG A 7 -14.11 -5.23 -10.51
CA ARG A 7 -12.92 -5.99 -10.91
C ARG A 7 -11.73 -5.76 -9.99
N TRP A 8 -11.74 -4.69 -9.21
CA TRP A 8 -10.55 -4.20 -8.51
C TRP A 8 -10.63 -4.58 -7.04
N THR A 9 -9.57 -5.21 -6.55
CA THR A 9 -9.36 -5.46 -5.13
C THR A 9 -8.65 -4.27 -4.52
N ILE A 10 -9.12 -3.82 -3.35
CA ILE A 10 -8.43 -2.79 -2.57
C ILE A 10 -7.44 -3.48 -1.65
N HIS A 11 -6.16 -3.21 -1.86
CA HIS A 11 -5.08 -3.66 -1.00
C HIS A 11 -4.76 -2.55 0.00
N THR A 12 -5.16 -2.76 1.26
CA THR A 12 -4.62 -1.97 2.36
C THR A 12 -3.29 -2.60 2.74
N VAL A 13 -2.22 -1.86 2.48
CA VAL A 13 -0.83 -2.31 2.58
C VAL A 13 -0.08 -1.36 3.51
N GLY A 14 0.83 -1.89 4.32
CA GLY A 14 1.52 -1.09 5.33
C GLY A 14 1.69 -1.81 6.66
N ASP A 15 2.36 -1.14 7.59
CA ASP A 15 2.46 -1.53 9.00
C ASP A 15 1.96 -0.37 9.88
N VAL A 16 1.16 -0.71 10.89
CA VAL A 16 0.60 0.25 11.87
C VAL A 16 1.68 0.87 12.75
N GLU A 17 2.84 0.22 12.90
CA GLU A 17 3.99 0.76 13.64
C GLU A 17 4.45 2.10 13.06
N HIS A 18 4.30 2.30 11.75
CA HIS A 18 4.75 3.51 11.06
C HIS A 18 3.63 4.54 10.83
N GLY A 19 2.48 4.37 11.51
CA GLY A 19 1.34 5.28 11.42
C GLY A 19 0.06 4.60 10.91
N PRO A 20 -1.02 5.37 10.72
CA PRO A 20 -2.30 4.82 10.32
C PRO A 20 -2.28 4.30 8.86
N LEU A 21 -2.97 3.18 8.62
CA LEU A 21 -3.09 2.55 7.30
C LEU A 21 -4.18 3.21 6.45
N ILE A 22 -3.89 4.41 5.93
CA ILE A 22 -4.83 5.21 5.11
C ILE A 22 -4.52 5.18 3.61
N ASP A 23 -3.37 4.64 3.25
CA ASP A 23 -2.95 4.51 1.86
C ASP A 23 -3.38 3.15 1.30
N HIS A 24 -3.96 3.17 0.10
CA HIS A 24 -4.50 1.98 -0.55
C HIS A 24 -4.01 1.86 -1.98
N VAL A 25 -3.73 0.62 -2.40
CA VAL A 25 -3.47 0.29 -3.79
C VAL A 25 -4.66 -0.52 -4.31
N ALA A 26 -5.32 -0.04 -5.38
CA ALA A 26 -6.42 -0.77 -6.00
C ALA A 26 -5.94 -1.43 -7.31
N SER A 27 -6.10 -2.74 -7.42
CA SER A 27 -5.66 -3.52 -8.58
C SER A 27 -6.49 -4.81 -8.72
N ASP A 28 -6.58 -5.35 -9.93
CA ASP A 28 -7.05 -6.72 -10.19
C ASP A 28 -5.94 -7.77 -10.06
N LEU A 29 -4.71 -7.34 -9.73
CA LEU A 29 -3.56 -8.19 -9.43
C LEU A 29 -3.47 -8.49 -7.93
N LYS A 30 -2.84 -9.60 -7.57
CA LYS A 30 -2.59 -9.93 -6.16
C LYS A 30 -1.31 -9.28 -5.67
N CYS A 31 -1.39 -8.64 -4.51
CA CYS A 31 -0.23 -8.18 -3.75
C CYS A 31 0.44 -9.34 -3.00
N THR A 32 1.74 -9.60 -3.23
CA THR A 32 2.48 -10.72 -2.60
C THR A 32 3.78 -10.36 -1.90
N GLY A 33 4.43 -9.24 -2.27
CA GLY A 33 5.70 -8.81 -1.69
C GLY A 33 5.57 -7.44 -1.05
N LEU A 34 5.06 -7.38 0.18
CA LEU A 34 4.82 -6.14 0.91
C LEU A 34 6.10 -5.68 1.63
N HIS A 35 6.49 -4.43 1.39
CA HIS A 35 7.55 -3.74 2.10
C HIS A 35 7.09 -2.36 2.56
N THR A 36 7.51 -1.99 3.76
CA THR A 36 7.08 -0.78 4.46
C THR A 36 8.27 -0.06 5.06
N TRP A 37 8.28 1.27 4.97
CA TRP A 37 9.31 2.11 5.57
C TRP A 37 8.67 3.30 6.27
N PRO A 38 9.25 3.76 7.38
CA PRO A 38 8.76 4.96 8.04
C PRO A 38 8.96 6.18 7.12
N GLY A 39 7.97 7.07 7.10
CA GLY A 39 8.08 8.37 6.41
C GLY A 39 9.13 9.31 7.04
N TYR A 40 9.63 8.95 8.23
CA TYR A 40 10.65 9.69 8.95
C TYR A 40 11.82 8.76 9.29
N VAL A 41 13.03 9.24 9.06
CA VAL A 41 14.23 8.76 9.74
C VAL A 41 14.72 9.95 10.56
N ALA A 42 15.23 9.70 11.77
CA ALA A 42 15.65 10.76 12.70
C ALA A 42 16.29 11.92 11.94
N ASP A 43 15.64 13.09 12.05
CA ASP A 43 15.82 14.33 11.29
C ASP A 43 16.80 14.26 10.09
N PRO A 44 16.32 14.30 8.82
CA PRO A 44 15.08 14.95 8.37
C PRO A 44 13.87 14.01 8.17
N LYS A 45 12.68 14.58 8.38
CA LYS A 45 11.41 13.97 7.92
C LYS A 45 11.39 13.92 6.38
N LEU A 46 11.33 12.71 5.82
CA LEU A 46 11.32 12.50 4.36
C LEU A 46 9.92 12.68 3.76
N SER A 47 8.89 12.28 4.52
CA SER A 47 7.48 12.29 4.16
C SER A 47 6.62 12.32 5.42
N ASP A 48 5.40 12.84 5.33
CA ASP A 48 4.37 12.70 6.37
C ASP A 48 3.58 11.40 6.31
N HIS A 49 3.76 10.64 5.22
CA HIS A 49 3.24 9.28 5.05
C HIS A 49 4.37 8.25 5.00
N SER A 50 4.05 7.03 5.42
CA SER A 50 4.95 5.89 5.31
C SER A 50 5.06 5.40 3.87
N GLY A 51 6.26 5.00 3.48
CA GLY A 51 6.50 4.40 2.18
C GLY A 51 5.95 2.98 2.16
N VAL A 52 5.14 2.65 1.16
CA VAL A 52 4.59 1.30 0.99
C VAL A 52 4.83 0.83 -0.43
N VAL A 53 5.39 -0.37 -0.57
CA VAL A 53 5.58 -1.04 -1.85
C VAL A 53 4.93 -2.41 -1.77
N CYS A 54 4.17 -2.75 -2.81
CA CYS A 54 3.77 -4.13 -3.02
C CYS A 54 4.14 -4.63 -4.41
N GLN A 55 4.74 -5.81 -4.46
CA GLN A 55 4.89 -6.56 -5.70
C GLN A 55 3.54 -7.16 -6.13
N MET A 56 3.10 -6.78 -7.33
CA MET A 56 1.86 -7.25 -7.93
C MET A 56 2.11 -8.43 -8.87
N VAL A 57 1.28 -9.47 -8.76
CA VAL A 57 1.31 -10.64 -9.63
C VAL A 57 -0.07 -10.94 -10.19
N GLN A 58 -0.12 -11.35 -11.45
CA GLN A 58 -1.33 -11.91 -12.06
C GLN A 58 -1.57 -13.29 -11.45
N LEU A 59 -2.77 -13.54 -10.93
CA LEU A 59 -3.19 -14.90 -10.61
C LEU A 59 -3.54 -15.61 -11.92
N ALA A 60 -2.96 -16.80 -12.13
CA ALA A 60 -3.26 -17.67 -13.26
C ALA A 60 -4.64 -18.33 -13.12
#